data_AF-A0A978U5Y9-F1
#
_entry.id   AF-A0A978U5Y9-F1
#
_cell.length_a   1.000
_cell.length_b   1.000
_cell.length_c   1.000
_cell.angle_alpha   90.00
_cell.angle_beta   90.00
_cell.angle_gamma   90.00
#
_symmetry.space_group_name_H-M   'P 1'
#
loop_
_entity.id
_entity.type
_entity.pdbx_description
1 polymer ?
#
loop_
_entity_poly.entity_id
_entity_poly.type
_entity_poly.pdbx_seq_one_letter_code
_entity_poly.pdbx_strand_id
1 'polypeptide(L)'
;MTASSDIQPSEAVTLQAFLVALAKLDSSLPPPLQQEIRQVGQTLERDPKAAIRTIPRVVNQHGRLHQLYEENRMDLQRRNPPEQTKTALALSKTTPGNGSWQTAIATTLTARNPVSAARSMIKTAASWVRPRQFQDEAGLALVPLVRTAQEIDEQELTILKTLEYHPATVEDLAYAVGMPVEQVATIVASLWEAKQIDLAGSPVWQRVFPCLKCDRNSQYAVDPGMTFTLTMRGHFRLHPLLSNRTVKGTGG
;
A
#
# COMPACT_ATOMS: atom_id res chain seq x y z
N MET A 1 -27.79 -24.82 6.72
CA MET A 1 -26.72 -25.26 5.79
C MET A 1 -25.62 -24.22 5.87
N THR A 2 -24.59 -24.46 6.67
CA THR A 2 -23.45 -23.54 6.86
C THR A 2 -22.50 -23.72 5.68
N ALA A 3 -22.63 -22.86 4.67
CA ALA A 3 -21.67 -22.83 3.57
C ALA A 3 -20.27 -22.58 4.16
N SER A 4 -19.33 -23.49 3.92
CA SER A 4 -17.94 -23.33 4.37
C SER A 4 -17.40 -22.00 3.85
N SER A 5 -17.20 -21.06 4.78
CA SER A 5 -16.60 -19.74 4.62
C SER A 5 -15.10 -19.80 4.26
N ASP A 6 -14.56 -21.01 4.07
CA ASP A 6 -13.16 -21.23 3.76
C ASP A 6 -12.87 -20.82 2.30
N ILE A 7 -12.04 -19.78 2.17
CA ILE A 7 -11.43 -19.31 0.94
C ILE A 7 -10.47 -20.40 0.44
N GLN A 8 -10.58 -20.78 -0.82
CA GLN A 8 -9.69 -21.77 -1.44
C GLN A 8 -8.29 -21.18 -1.74
N PRO A 9 -7.25 -22.01 -1.85
CA PRO A 9 -5.91 -21.62 -2.31
C PRO A 9 -5.90 -20.70 -3.55
N SER A 10 -6.67 -21.07 -4.58
CA SER A 10 -6.79 -20.28 -5.83
C SER A 10 -7.46 -18.91 -5.62
N GLU A 11 -8.41 -18.84 -4.69
CA GLU A 11 -9.12 -17.62 -4.32
C GLU A 11 -8.20 -16.68 -3.53
N ALA A 12 -7.33 -17.22 -2.68
CA ALA A 12 -6.29 -16.50 -1.95
C ALA A 12 -5.26 -15.86 -2.91
N VAL A 13 -4.78 -16.65 -3.88
CA VAL A 13 -3.86 -16.16 -4.92
C VAL A 13 -4.50 -15.04 -5.73
N THR A 14 -5.79 -15.15 -6.03
CA THR A 14 -6.54 -14.12 -6.76
C THR A 14 -6.58 -12.81 -5.96
N LEU A 15 -6.87 -12.89 -4.67
CA LEU A 15 -6.92 -11.74 -3.78
C LEU A 15 -5.55 -11.07 -3.60
N GLN A 16 -4.50 -11.88 -3.41
CA GLN A 16 -3.13 -11.40 -3.24
C GLN A 16 -2.59 -10.76 -4.53
N ALA A 17 -2.79 -11.42 -5.68
CA ALA A 17 -2.40 -10.87 -6.98
C ALA A 17 -3.09 -9.52 -7.24
N PHE A 18 -4.37 -9.42 -6.88
CA PHE A 18 -5.13 -8.18 -7.02
C PHE A 18 -4.59 -7.06 -6.13
N LEU A 19 -4.29 -7.34 -4.86
CA LEU A 19 -3.70 -6.34 -3.95
C LEU A 19 -2.33 -5.87 -4.41
N VAL A 20 -1.47 -6.80 -4.84
CA VAL A 20 -0.15 -6.47 -5.38
C VAL A 20 -0.30 -5.61 -6.65
N ALA A 21 -1.21 -5.98 -7.55
CA ALA A 21 -1.48 -5.22 -8.76
C ALA A 21 -1.99 -3.81 -8.48
N LEU A 22 -2.87 -3.65 -7.48
CA LEU A 22 -3.33 -2.33 -7.03
C LEU A 22 -2.18 -1.50 -6.45
N ALA A 23 -1.32 -2.10 -5.64
CA ALA A 23 -0.20 -1.38 -5.02
C ALA A 23 0.89 -0.99 -6.03
N LYS A 24 1.12 -1.83 -7.04
CA LYS A 24 2.03 -1.59 -8.17
C LYS A 24 1.41 -0.69 -9.25
N LEU A 25 0.17 -0.26 -9.09
CA LEU A 25 -0.45 0.58 -10.08
C LEU A 25 0.26 1.94 -10.14
N ASP A 26 0.60 2.29 -11.36
CA ASP A 26 1.39 3.45 -11.75
C ASP A 26 0.53 4.68 -12.05
N SER A 27 -0.79 4.54 -11.99
CA SER A 27 -1.75 5.58 -12.36
C SER A 27 -2.92 5.59 -11.40
N SER A 28 -3.59 6.75 -11.27
CA SER A 28 -4.86 6.80 -10.57
C SER A 28 -5.91 5.99 -11.33
N LEU A 29 -6.76 5.28 -10.60
CA LEU A 29 -7.86 4.52 -11.19
C LEU A 29 -8.97 5.47 -11.61
N PRO A 30 -9.62 5.27 -12.77
CA PRO A 30 -10.82 6.03 -13.13
C PRO A 30 -11.91 5.92 -12.04
N PRO A 31 -12.69 6.98 -11.78
CA PRO A 31 -13.74 6.96 -10.75
C PRO A 31 -14.73 5.78 -10.85
N PRO A 32 -15.18 5.36 -12.06
CA PRO A 32 -16.04 4.18 -12.19
C PRO A 32 -15.37 2.91 -11.68
N LEU A 33 -14.09 2.72 -11.99
CA LEU A 33 -13.32 1.56 -11.58
C LEU A 33 -13.05 1.57 -10.06
N GLN A 34 -12.79 2.74 -9.47
CA GLN A 34 -12.70 2.88 -8.02
C GLN A 34 -14.01 2.49 -7.32
N GLN A 35 -15.16 2.77 -7.93
CA GLN A 35 -16.46 2.38 -7.39
C GLN A 35 -16.65 0.86 -7.46
N GLU A 36 -16.27 0.22 -8.57
CA GLU A 36 -16.31 -1.24 -8.68
C GLU A 36 -15.40 -1.92 -7.64
N ILE A 37 -14.19 -1.41 -7.45
CA ILE A 37 -13.25 -1.94 -6.45
C ILE A 37 -13.82 -1.79 -5.02
N ARG A 38 -14.47 -0.66 -4.72
CA ARG A 38 -15.18 -0.47 -3.44
C ARG A 38 -16.31 -1.47 -3.25
N GLN A 39 -17.07 -1.79 -4.31
CA GLN A 39 -18.10 -2.82 -4.26
C GLN A 39 -17.50 -4.21 -4.00
N VAL A 40 -16.34 -4.53 -4.57
CA VAL A 40 -15.61 -5.78 -4.25
C VAL A 40 -15.29 -5.82 -2.75
N GLY A 41 -14.76 -4.73 -2.20
CA GLY A 41 -14.45 -4.61 -0.77
C GLY A 41 -15.67 -4.80 0.14
N GLN A 42 -16.79 -4.15 -0.17
CA GLN A 42 -18.05 -4.30 0.58
C GLN A 42 -18.61 -5.73 0.51
N THR A 43 -18.48 -6.36 -0.65
CA THR A 43 -18.92 -7.74 -0.87
C THR A 43 -18.03 -8.72 -0.12
N LEU A 44 -16.73 -8.43 0.02
CA LEU A 44 -15.76 -9.30 0.68
C LEU A 44 -16.12 -9.57 2.15
N GLU A 45 -16.72 -8.61 2.84
CA GLU A 45 -17.18 -8.78 4.23
C GLU A 45 -18.42 -9.65 4.36
N ARG A 46 -19.27 -9.69 3.32
CA ARG A 46 -20.58 -10.37 3.33
C ARG A 46 -20.51 -11.76 2.71
N ASP A 47 -19.87 -11.85 1.55
CA ASP A 47 -19.66 -13.08 0.77
C ASP A 47 -18.27 -13.02 0.09
N PRO A 48 -17.23 -13.53 0.78
CA PRO A 48 -15.87 -13.52 0.24
C PRO A 48 -15.74 -14.22 -1.12
N LYS A 49 -16.51 -15.28 -1.35
CA LYS A 49 -16.42 -16.06 -2.60
C LYS A 49 -17.05 -15.30 -3.76
N ALA A 50 -18.21 -14.68 -3.55
CA ALA A 50 -18.80 -13.81 -4.56
C ALA A 50 -17.89 -12.62 -4.89
N ALA A 51 -17.27 -12.00 -3.88
CA ALA A 51 -16.34 -10.90 -4.09
C ALA A 51 -15.10 -11.31 -4.91
N ILE A 52 -14.50 -12.47 -4.62
CA ILE A 52 -13.30 -12.92 -5.34
C ILE A 52 -13.62 -13.25 -6.80
N ARG A 53 -14.81 -13.78 -7.08
CA ARG A 53 -15.25 -14.09 -8.46
C ARG A 53 -15.42 -12.86 -9.34
N THR A 54 -15.63 -11.67 -8.77
CA THR A 54 -15.77 -10.44 -9.56
C THR A 54 -14.43 -9.80 -9.90
N ILE A 55 -13.35 -10.10 -9.16
CA ILE A 55 -12.01 -9.54 -9.35
C ILE A 55 -11.51 -9.65 -10.81
N PRO A 56 -11.56 -10.81 -11.49
CA PRO A 56 -11.11 -10.93 -12.88
C PRO A 56 -11.86 -9.99 -13.83
N ARG A 57 -13.16 -9.78 -13.61
CA ARG A 57 -13.96 -8.85 -14.41
C ARG A 57 -13.51 -7.41 -14.19
N VAL A 58 -13.28 -7.01 -12.94
CA VAL A 58 -12.87 -5.65 -12.56
C VAL A 58 -11.49 -5.32 -13.13
N VAL A 59 -10.51 -6.22 -13.00
CA VAL A 59 -9.16 -5.96 -13.53
C VAL A 59 -9.13 -5.85 -15.05
N ASN A 60 -9.98 -6.61 -15.77
CA ASN A 60 -10.06 -6.59 -17.24
C ASN A 60 -10.55 -5.24 -17.80
N GLN A 61 -11.15 -4.38 -16.98
CA GLN A 61 -11.62 -3.06 -17.41
C GLN A 61 -10.48 -2.03 -17.55
N HIS A 62 -9.27 -2.35 -17.09
CA HIS A 62 -8.14 -1.42 -17.12
C HIS A 62 -6.85 -2.14 -17.53
N GLY A 63 -6.33 -1.81 -18.71
CA GLY A 63 -5.23 -2.55 -19.35
C GLY A 63 -4.00 -2.74 -18.46
N ARG A 64 -3.54 -1.67 -17.79
CA ARG A 64 -2.38 -1.74 -16.88
C ARG A 64 -2.66 -2.57 -15.62
N LEU A 65 -3.88 -2.49 -15.10
CA LEU A 65 -4.27 -3.23 -13.90
C LEU A 65 -4.40 -4.72 -14.22
N HIS A 66 -5.00 -5.04 -15.37
CA HIS A 66 -5.08 -6.40 -15.90
C HIS A 66 -3.69 -7.01 -16.08
N GLN A 67 -2.77 -6.29 -16.73
CA GLN A 67 -1.40 -6.75 -16.95
C GLN A 67 -0.70 -7.07 -15.63
N LEU A 68 -0.69 -6.11 -14.68
CA LEU A 68 -0.07 -6.31 -13.37
C LEU A 68 -0.74 -7.47 -12.61
N TYR A 69 -2.06 -7.61 -12.71
CA TYR A 69 -2.78 -8.71 -12.08
C TYR A 69 -2.33 -10.07 -12.63
N GLU A 70 -2.30 -10.26 -13.95
CA GLU A 70 -1.92 -11.54 -14.56
C GLU A 70 -0.44 -11.88 -14.31
N GLU A 71 0.46 -10.90 -14.42
CA GLU A 71 1.88 -11.07 -14.09
C GLU A 71 2.06 -11.59 -12.67
N ASN A 72 1.46 -10.90 -11.69
CA ASN A 72 1.59 -11.28 -10.28
C ASN A 72 0.86 -12.60 -9.97
N ARG A 73 -0.26 -12.88 -10.63
CA ARG A 73 -1.00 -14.13 -10.46
C ARG A 73 -0.18 -15.32 -10.97
N MET A 74 0.41 -15.22 -12.16
CA MET A 74 1.28 -16.27 -12.70
C MET A 74 2.52 -16.48 -11.84
N ASP A 75 3.15 -15.41 -11.38
CA ASP A 75 4.31 -15.49 -10.49
C ASP A 75 3.98 -16.15 -9.16
N LEU A 76 2.82 -15.84 -8.57
CA LEU A 76 2.31 -16.48 -7.36
C LEU A 76 2.02 -17.97 -7.58
N GLN A 77 1.42 -18.35 -8.72
CA GLN A 77 1.12 -19.74 -9.05
C GLN A 77 2.38 -20.58 -9.28
N ARG A 78 3.40 -20.03 -9.95
CA ARG A 78 4.68 -20.72 -10.17
C ARG A 78 5.44 -21.00 -8.88
N ARG A 79 5.30 -20.10 -7.90
CA ARG A 79 6.08 -20.13 -6.65
C ARG A 79 5.37 -20.84 -5.49
N ASN A 80 4.04 -20.94 -5.52
CA ASN A 80 3.24 -21.58 -4.47
C ASN A 80 2.42 -22.75 -5.06
N PRO A 81 2.95 -23.99 -5.05
CA PRO A 81 2.11 -25.16 -5.31
C PRO A 81 0.95 -25.24 -4.29
N PRO A 82 -0.19 -25.87 -4.64
CA PRO A 82 -1.48 -25.77 -3.92
C PRO A 82 -1.47 -26.21 -2.45
N GLU A 83 -0.41 -26.88 -1.97
CA GLU A 83 -0.24 -27.24 -0.56
C GLU A 83 0.24 -26.07 0.31
N GLN A 84 1.11 -25.18 -0.21
CA GLN A 84 1.72 -24.07 0.53
C GLN A 84 0.79 -22.85 0.72
N THR A 85 -0.23 -22.73 -0.13
CA THR A 85 -1.21 -21.63 -0.08
C THR A 85 -2.17 -21.73 1.10
N LYS A 86 -2.37 -22.94 1.65
CA LYS A 86 -3.19 -23.17 2.86
C LYS A 86 -2.54 -22.53 4.09
N THR A 87 -1.21 -22.46 4.13
CA THR A 87 -0.43 -21.96 5.27
C THR A 87 -0.41 -20.43 5.33
N ALA A 88 -0.40 -19.76 4.18
CA ALA A 88 -0.57 -18.30 4.07
C ALA A 88 -1.94 -17.81 4.58
N LEU A 89 -2.98 -18.58 4.26
CA LEU A 89 -4.35 -18.39 4.75
C LEU A 89 -4.48 -18.77 6.22
N ALA A 90 -3.74 -19.77 6.72
CA ALA A 90 -3.75 -20.13 8.14
C ALA A 90 -3.14 -19.04 9.04
N LEU A 91 -2.14 -18.28 8.55
CA LEU A 91 -1.61 -17.10 9.25
C LEU A 91 -2.61 -15.94 9.36
N SER A 92 -3.68 -15.91 8.54
CA SER A 92 -4.77 -14.93 8.68
C SER A 92 -5.54 -15.05 10.00
N LYS A 93 -5.36 -16.18 10.72
CA LYS A 93 -5.93 -16.44 12.04
C LYS A 93 -5.02 -16.00 13.20
N THR A 94 -3.77 -15.62 12.93
CA THR A 94 -2.77 -15.29 13.96
C THR A 94 -2.27 -13.84 13.94
N THR A 95 -2.90 -12.96 13.16
CA THR A 95 -2.62 -11.52 13.19
C THR A 95 -2.84 -10.96 14.61
N PRO A 96 -1.88 -10.22 15.21
CA PRO A 96 -2.11 -9.54 16.47
C PRO A 96 -3.02 -8.32 16.25
N GLY A 97 -4.23 -8.34 16.81
CA GLY A 97 -5.24 -7.28 16.69
C GLY A 97 -6.58 -7.85 16.20
N ASN A 98 -7.70 -7.31 16.70
CA ASN A 98 -9.07 -7.86 16.56
C ASN A 98 -9.67 -7.91 15.13
N GLY A 99 -8.91 -8.16 14.07
CA GLY A 99 -9.41 -8.22 12.69
C GLY A 99 -8.75 -9.32 11.85
N SER A 100 -9.57 -10.10 11.14
CA SER A 100 -9.11 -11.07 10.16
C SER A 100 -8.44 -10.37 8.97
N TRP A 101 -7.52 -11.03 8.26
CA TRP A 101 -6.87 -10.47 7.06
C TRP A 101 -7.91 -10.05 6.00
N GLN A 102 -9.06 -10.72 5.94
CA GLN A 102 -10.19 -10.33 5.10
C GLN A 102 -10.70 -8.92 5.42
N THR A 103 -10.79 -8.57 6.70
CA THR A 103 -11.23 -7.23 7.16
C THR A 103 -10.23 -6.15 6.76
N ALA A 104 -8.93 -6.44 6.86
CA ALA A 104 -7.88 -5.51 6.42
C ALA A 104 -7.95 -5.27 4.90
N ILE A 105 -8.24 -6.31 4.13
CA ILE A 105 -8.40 -6.22 2.68
C ILE A 105 -9.67 -5.46 2.32
N ALA A 106 -10.80 -5.76 2.96
CA ALA A 106 -12.05 -5.03 2.76
C ALA A 106 -11.88 -3.53 3.07
N THR A 107 -11.22 -3.19 4.18
CA THR A 107 -10.91 -1.80 4.54
C THR A 107 -10.05 -1.12 3.47
N THR A 108 -9.09 -1.86 2.91
CA THR A 108 -8.21 -1.36 1.84
C THR A 108 -8.97 -1.08 0.55
N LEU A 109 -9.83 -2.00 0.12
CA LEU A 109 -10.61 -1.87 -1.11
C LEU A 109 -11.73 -0.84 -1.00
N THR A 110 -12.25 -0.61 0.21
CA THR A 110 -13.30 0.40 0.48
C THR A 110 -12.76 1.82 0.67
N ALA A 111 -11.44 1.98 0.78
CA ALA A 111 -10.79 3.27 0.95
C ALA A 111 -11.09 4.24 -0.20
N ARG A 112 -10.98 5.55 0.09
CA ARG A 112 -11.18 6.61 -0.90
C ARG A 112 -10.20 6.50 -2.07
N ASN A 113 -8.95 6.12 -1.77
CA ASN A 113 -7.91 5.82 -2.73
C ASN A 113 -7.41 4.38 -2.49
N PRO A 114 -7.94 3.39 -3.24
CA PRO A 114 -7.60 1.99 -3.00
C PRO A 114 -6.13 1.67 -3.35
N VAL A 115 -5.50 2.46 -4.23
CA VAL A 115 -4.07 2.29 -4.58
C VAL A 115 -3.17 2.68 -3.40
N SER A 116 -3.35 3.87 -2.83
CA SER A 116 -2.55 4.29 -1.67
C SER A 116 -2.83 3.41 -0.45
N ALA A 117 -4.09 3.01 -0.23
CA ALA A 117 -4.46 2.08 0.82
C ALA A 117 -3.78 0.72 0.65
N ALA A 118 -3.72 0.17 -0.58
CA ALA A 118 -3.06 -1.10 -0.86
C ALA A 118 -1.57 -1.02 -0.56
N ARG A 119 -0.88 0.07 -0.94
CA ARG A 119 0.53 0.29 -0.59
C ARG A 119 0.75 0.30 0.92
N SER A 120 -0.08 1.04 1.66
CA SER A 120 0.00 1.10 3.13
C SER A 120 -0.24 -0.26 3.78
N MET A 121 -1.24 -1.00 3.30
CA MET A 121 -1.56 -2.34 3.78
C MET A 121 -0.39 -3.31 3.53
N ILE A 122 0.18 -3.31 2.33
CA ILE A 122 1.31 -4.19 1.97
C ILE A 122 2.54 -3.90 2.84
N LYS A 123 2.86 -2.63 3.10
CA LYS A 123 3.96 -2.26 4.02
C LYS A 123 3.73 -2.73 5.44
N THR A 124 2.50 -2.56 5.92
CA THR A 124 2.11 -3.03 7.25
C THR A 124 2.19 -4.56 7.32
N ALA A 125 1.71 -5.26 6.29
CA ALA A 125 1.80 -6.71 6.19
C ALA A 125 3.25 -7.21 6.15
N ALA A 126 4.14 -6.49 5.44
CA ALA A 126 5.56 -6.83 5.40
C ALA A 126 6.21 -6.73 6.80
N SER A 127 5.79 -5.78 7.64
CA SER A 127 6.29 -5.65 9.02
C SER A 127 5.87 -6.82 9.94
N TRP A 128 4.80 -7.54 9.58
CA TRP A 128 4.32 -8.70 10.34
C TRP A 128 5.15 -9.96 10.08
N VAL A 129 5.90 -10.00 8.97
CA VAL A 129 6.74 -11.14 8.60
C VAL A 129 8.10 -11.00 9.29
N ARG A 130 8.35 -11.78 10.34
CA ARG A 130 9.67 -11.77 11.00
C ARG A 130 10.73 -12.42 10.10
N PRO A 131 12.02 -12.02 10.19
CA PRO A 131 13.12 -12.62 9.44
C PRO A 131 13.25 -14.15 9.59
N ARG A 132 12.85 -14.71 10.75
CA ARG A 132 12.82 -16.17 10.99
C ARG A 132 11.69 -16.90 10.26
N GLN A 133 10.57 -16.22 9.98
CA GLN A 133 9.39 -16.83 9.34
C GLN A 133 9.54 -16.95 7.82
N PHE A 134 10.52 -16.29 7.20
CA PHE A 134 10.89 -16.51 5.79
C PHE A 134 11.34 -17.94 5.50
N GLN A 135 11.74 -18.70 6.53
CA GLN A 135 12.17 -20.09 6.41
C GLN A 135 11.00 -21.08 6.51
N ASP A 136 9.81 -20.63 6.93
CA ASP A 136 8.60 -21.45 7.05
C ASP A 136 7.71 -21.28 5.80
N GLU A 137 6.92 -22.30 5.45
CA GLU A 137 6.04 -22.33 4.25
C GLU A 137 5.10 -21.11 4.13
N ALA A 138 4.72 -20.55 5.28
CA ALA A 138 3.84 -19.40 5.36
C ALA A 138 4.54 -18.06 5.02
N GLY A 139 5.85 -17.96 5.26
CA GLY A 139 6.65 -16.80 4.86
C GLY A 139 6.90 -16.77 3.36
N LEU A 140 7.06 -17.94 2.72
CA LEU A 140 7.24 -18.06 1.27
C LEU A 140 6.06 -17.49 0.48
N ALA A 141 4.83 -17.68 0.98
CA ALA A 141 3.64 -17.13 0.34
C ALA A 141 3.54 -15.60 0.42
N LEU A 142 4.16 -14.97 1.42
CA LEU A 142 4.15 -13.52 1.62
C LEU A 142 5.35 -12.82 0.95
N VAL A 143 6.32 -13.56 0.40
CA VAL A 143 7.48 -13.02 -0.32
C VAL A 143 7.10 -11.97 -1.37
N PRO A 144 6.05 -12.14 -2.19
CA PRO A 144 5.68 -11.12 -3.19
C PRO A 144 5.17 -9.83 -2.56
N LEU A 145 4.49 -9.91 -1.42
CA LEU A 145 4.04 -8.72 -0.68
C LEU A 145 5.25 -8.00 -0.06
N VAL A 146 6.17 -8.73 0.55
CA VAL A 146 7.38 -8.12 1.14
C VAL A 146 8.25 -7.49 0.07
N ARG A 147 8.45 -8.16 -1.07
CA ARG A 147 9.21 -7.59 -2.19
C ARG A 147 8.54 -6.32 -2.72
N THR A 148 7.22 -6.36 -2.92
CA THR A 148 6.47 -5.18 -3.37
C THR A 148 6.58 -4.05 -2.34
N ALA A 149 6.54 -4.35 -1.04
CA ALA A 149 6.75 -3.35 0.00
C ALA A 149 8.14 -2.71 -0.09
N GLN A 150 9.19 -3.52 -0.29
CA GLN A 150 10.57 -3.04 -0.45
C GLN A 150 10.74 -2.17 -1.70
N GLU A 151 10.21 -2.60 -2.85
CA GLU A 151 10.21 -1.83 -4.10
C GLU A 151 9.55 -0.45 -3.88
N ILE A 152 8.37 -0.42 -3.24
CA ILE A 152 7.66 0.84 -2.96
C ILE A 152 8.45 1.69 -1.94
N ASP A 153 9.06 1.09 -0.94
CA ASP A 153 9.85 1.80 0.06
C ASP A 153 11.11 2.45 -0.55
N GLU A 154 11.81 1.77 -1.45
CA GLU A 154 12.96 2.33 -2.17
C GLU A 154 12.59 3.56 -3.00
N GLN A 155 11.48 3.48 -3.74
CA GLN A 155 10.95 4.59 -4.54
C GLN A 155 10.57 5.79 -3.66
N GLU A 156 9.84 5.54 -2.58
CA GLU A 156 9.44 6.60 -1.64
C GLU A 156 10.64 7.23 -0.93
N LEU A 157 11.64 6.44 -0.52
CA LEU A 157 12.86 6.97 0.11
C LEU A 157 13.65 7.84 -0.86
N THR A 158 13.69 7.49 -2.14
CA THR A 158 14.35 8.29 -3.18
C THR A 158 13.66 9.65 -3.31
N ILE A 159 12.33 9.67 -3.41
CA ILE A 159 11.55 10.91 -3.45
C ILE A 159 11.79 11.76 -2.19
N LEU A 160 11.72 11.15 -1.01
CA LEU A 160 11.91 11.87 0.25
C LEU A 160 13.32 12.46 0.35
N LYS A 161 14.36 11.73 -0.09
CA LYS A 161 15.74 12.24 -0.16
C LYS A 161 15.85 13.42 -1.11
N THR A 162 15.24 13.36 -2.29
CA THR A 162 15.23 14.50 -3.22
C THR A 162 14.60 15.75 -2.56
N LEU A 163 13.48 15.56 -1.85
CA LEU A 163 12.79 16.63 -1.14
C LEU A 163 13.52 17.15 0.11
N GLU A 164 14.47 16.38 0.65
CA GLU A 164 15.34 16.82 1.75
C GLU A 164 16.31 17.91 1.29
N TYR A 165 16.81 17.82 0.05
CA TYR A 165 17.75 18.79 -0.50
C TYR A 165 17.05 20.09 -0.91
N HIS A 166 15.91 20.01 -1.58
CA HIS A 166 15.14 21.18 -2.01
C HIS A 166 13.67 20.85 -2.30
N PRO A 167 12.76 21.84 -2.26
CA PRO A 167 11.43 21.67 -2.81
C PRO A 167 11.48 21.30 -4.30
N ALA A 168 10.64 20.38 -4.75
CA ALA A 168 10.67 19.83 -6.10
C ALA A 168 9.25 19.63 -6.65
N THR A 169 9.07 19.77 -7.96
CA THR A 169 7.82 19.42 -8.65
C THR A 169 7.70 17.91 -8.86
N VAL A 170 6.53 17.43 -9.27
CA VAL A 170 6.35 16.00 -9.59
C VAL A 170 7.23 15.61 -10.78
N GLU A 171 7.44 16.51 -11.74
CA GLU A 171 8.32 16.28 -12.90
C GLU A 171 9.79 16.15 -12.48
N ASP A 172 10.26 17.02 -11.58
CA ASP A 172 11.61 16.92 -11.02
C ASP A 172 11.81 15.59 -10.26
N LEU A 173 10.79 15.17 -9.51
CA LEU A 173 10.80 13.90 -8.79
C LEU A 173 10.75 12.70 -9.75
N ALA A 174 10.00 12.80 -10.85
CA ALA A 174 9.97 11.79 -11.90
C ALA A 174 11.33 11.59 -12.54
N TYR A 175 12.04 12.69 -12.82
CA TYR A 175 13.42 12.66 -13.29
C TYR A 175 14.37 12.01 -12.27
N ALA A 176 14.26 12.37 -10.99
CA ALA A 176 15.14 11.86 -9.94
C ALA A 176 14.98 10.34 -9.69
N VAL A 177 13.76 9.80 -9.84
CA VAL A 177 13.48 8.37 -9.63
C VAL A 177 13.58 7.56 -10.93
N GLY A 178 13.61 8.22 -12.09
CA GLY A 178 13.63 7.56 -13.40
C GLY A 178 12.30 6.88 -13.76
N MET A 179 11.17 7.44 -13.30
CA MET A 179 9.83 6.89 -13.48
C MET A 179 8.95 7.88 -14.26
N PRO A 180 7.89 7.41 -14.97
CA PRO A 180 6.90 8.31 -15.57
C PRO A 180 6.19 9.19 -14.52
N VAL A 181 5.81 10.41 -14.94
CA VAL A 181 5.23 11.45 -14.07
C VAL A 181 3.97 10.97 -13.37
N GLU A 182 3.15 10.16 -14.05
CA GLU A 182 1.90 9.61 -13.52
C GLU A 182 2.16 8.68 -12.32
N GLN A 183 3.26 7.92 -12.37
CA GLN A 183 3.64 6.99 -11.31
C GLN A 183 4.12 7.75 -10.09
N VAL A 184 4.97 8.75 -10.32
CA VAL A 184 5.47 9.61 -9.26
C VAL A 184 4.35 10.42 -8.65
N ALA A 185 3.38 10.92 -9.42
CA ALA A 185 2.19 11.59 -8.90
C ALA A 185 1.41 10.69 -7.92
N THR A 186 1.30 9.40 -8.24
CA THR A 186 0.65 8.41 -7.36
C THR A 186 1.44 8.16 -6.07
N ILE A 187 2.77 8.11 -6.14
CA ILE A 187 3.64 7.97 -4.95
C ILE A 187 3.59 9.25 -4.09
N VAL A 188 3.69 10.42 -4.71
CA VAL A 188 3.55 11.73 -4.07
C VAL A 188 2.20 11.86 -3.37
N ALA A 189 1.10 11.42 -4.00
CA ALA A 189 -0.23 11.40 -3.37
C ALA A 189 -0.22 10.55 -2.09
N SER A 190 0.38 9.35 -2.12
CA SER A 190 0.53 8.47 -0.95
C SER A 190 1.35 9.13 0.16
N LEU A 191 2.49 9.74 -0.18
CA LEU A 191 3.34 10.45 0.78
C LEU A 191 2.64 11.67 1.40
N TRP A 192 1.80 12.36 0.62
CA TRP A 192 1.03 13.51 1.07
C TRP A 192 -0.13 13.11 1.98
N GLU A 193 -0.86 12.03 1.66
CA GLU A 193 -1.85 11.41 2.54
C GLU A 193 -1.22 10.94 3.86
N ALA A 194 -0.01 10.36 3.78
CA ALA A 194 0.77 9.95 4.95
C ALA A 194 1.40 11.13 5.73
N LYS A 195 1.17 12.37 5.30
CA LYS A 195 1.67 13.63 5.89
C LYS A 195 3.20 13.71 5.95
N GLN A 196 3.91 13.00 5.08
CA GLN A 196 5.38 12.99 5.02
C GLN A 196 5.93 14.12 4.13
N ILE A 197 5.10 14.62 3.23
CA ILE A 197 5.37 15.77 2.37
C ILE A 197 4.20 16.75 2.44
N ASP A 198 4.43 18.01 2.08
CA ASP A 198 3.38 19.02 1.92
C ASP A 198 3.71 19.97 0.77
N LEU A 199 2.79 20.85 0.39
CA LEU A 199 3.05 21.86 -0.62
C LEU A 199 4.12 22.86 -0.14
N ALA A 200 5.02 23.26 -1.04
CA ALA A 200 6.08 24.22 -0.74
C ALA A 200 5.54 25.62 -0.36
N GLY A 201 4.28 25.92 -0.67
CA GLY A 201 3.56 27.13 -0.24
C GLY A 201 2.91 27.04 1.14
N SER A 202 2.94 25.89 1.83
CA SER A 202 2.29 25.72 3.14
C SER A 202 3.01 26.51 4.25
N PRO A 203 2.30 27.16 5.19
CA PRO A 203 2.89 27.82 6.36
C PRO A 203 3.82 26.90 7.17
N VAL A 204 4.93 27.44 7.68
CA VAL A 204 5.97 26.67 8.40
C VAL A 204 5.41 25.84 9.56
N TRP A 205 4.49 26.37 10.36
CA TRP A 205 3.88 25.65 11.47
C TRP A 205 3.08 24.41 11.03
N GLN A 206 2.53 24.40 9.81
CA GLN A 206 1.84 23.24 9.24
C GLN A 206 2.82 22.13 8.83
N ARG A 207 4.06 22.49 8.46
CA ARG A 207 5.14 21.53 8.16
C ARG A 207 5.70 20.87 9.42
N VAL A 208 5.70 21.61 10.52
CA VAL A 208 6.16 21.15 11.85
C VAL A 208 5.08 20.31 12.56
N PHE A 209 3.81 20.73 12.49
CA PHE A 209 2.68 20.07 13.15
C PHE A 209 1.58 19.64 12.15
N PRO A 210 1.84 18.64 11.29
CA PRO A 210 0.91 18.23 10.24
C PRO A 210 -0.39 17.57 10.78
N CYS A 211 -0.43 17.24 12.07
CA CYS A 211 -1.59 16.73 12.78
C CYS A 211 -2.64 17.81 13.12
N LEU A 212 -2.30 19.11 13.07
CA LEU A 212 -3.21 20.22 13.40
C LEU A 212 -4.04 20.74 12.20
N LYS A 213 -3.93 20.12 11.02
CA LYS A 213 -4.77 20.47 9.85
C LYS A 213 -6.24 20.08 10.10
N CYS A 214 -7.16 21.03 9.91
CA CYS A 214 -8.50 20.73 9.40
C CYS A 214 -8.35 20.19 7.98
N ASP A 215 -9.04 19.10 7.66
CA ASP A 215 -8.93 18.35 6.40
C ASP A 215 -9.13 19.22 5.16
N ARG A 216 -8.03 19.78 4.63
CA ARG A 216 -7.95 20.31 3.27
C ARG A 216 -7.49 19.26 2.25
N ASN A 217 -7.07 18.07 2.70
CA ASN A 217 -6.34 17.13 1.86
C ASN A 217 -7.25 16.06 1.24
N SER A 218 -6.99 15.73 -0.04
CA SER A 218 -7.45 14.57 -0.84
C SER A 218 -8.57 14.75 -1.88
N GLN A 219 -9.04 15.96 -2.20
CA GLN A 219 -9.94 16.14 -3.38
C GLN A 219 -9.23 16.55 -4.67
N TYR A 220 -7.99 17.01 -4.61
CA TYR A 220 -7.25 17.43 -5.79
C TYR A 220 -6.33 16.31 -6.25
N ALA A 221 -6.42 15.97 -7.54
CA ALA A 221 -5.40 15.16 -8.19
C ALA A 221 -4.04 15.87 -8.03
N VAL A 222 -2.99 15.10 -7.74
CA VAL A 222 -1.62 15.64 -7.73
C VAL A 222 -1.30 16.09 -9.15
N ASP A 223 -1.19 17.41 -9.33
CA ASP A 223 -0.84 18.03 -10.61
C ASP A 223 0.68 18.01 -10.80
N PRO A 224 1.20 17.70 -11.99
CA PRO A 224 2.63 17.69 -12.28
C PRO A 224 3.38 18.96 -11.84
N GLY A 225 2.74 20.12 -11.95
CA GLY A 225 3.33 21.42 -11.60
C GLY A 225 3.32 21.76 -10.11
N MET A 226 2.73 20.93 -9.24
CA MET A 226 2.75 21.17 -7.80
C MET A 226 4.15 20.96 -7.22
N THR A 227 4.66 21.96 -6.52
CA THR A 227 5.92 21.87 -5.78
C THR A 227 5.69 21.34 -4.37
N PHE A 228 6.37 20.26 -4.02
CA PHE A 228 6.32 19.63 -2.69
C PHE A 228 7.60 19.92 -1.89
N THR A 229 7.49 19.79 -0.58
CA THR A 229 8.59 19.90 0.39
C THR A 229 8.44 18.85 1.49
N LEU A 230 9.55 18.49 2.12
CA LEU A 230 9.58 17.50 3.20
C LEU A 230 8.95 18.05 4.48
N THR A 231 8.12 17.25 5.17
CA THR A 231 7.65 17.58 6.53
C THR A 231 8.56 17.00 7.59
N MET A 232 8.40 17.40 8.85
CA MET A 232 9.09 16.76 9.98
C MET A 232 8.84 15.23 10.04
N ARG A 233 7.64 14.78 9.69
CA ARG A 233 7.31 13.35 9.64
C ARG A 233 8.06 12.63 8.53
N GLY A 234 8.21 13.25 7.36
CA GLY A 234 9.05 12.72 6.28
C GLY A 234 10.53 12.68 6.67
N HIS A 235 11.03 13.72 7.31
CA HIS A 235 12.40 13.79 7.82
C HIS A 235 12.71 12.69 8.84
N PHE A 236 11.82 12.43 9.81
CA PHE A 236 12.01 11.33 10.78
C PHE A 236 11.99 9.94 10.12
N ARG A 237 11.29 9.78 9.00
CA ARG A 237 11.33 8.53 8.23
C ARG A 237 12.69 8.30 7.57
N LEU A 238 13.33 9.37 7.07
CA LEU A 238 14.69 9.30 6.53
C LEU A 238 15.74 9.08 7.63
N HIS A 239 15.51 9.67 8.81
CA HIS A 239 16.46 9.69 9.92
C HIS A 239 15.90 9.05 11.21
N PRO A 240 15.79 7.71 11.27
CA PRO A 240 15.17 7.01 12.39
C PRO A 240 15.91 7.13 13.74
N LEU A 241 17.06 7.80 13.81
CA LEU A 241 17.94 7.85 15.00
C LEU A 241 17.69 9.04 15.96
N LEU A 242 16.70 9.91 15.70
CA LEU A 242 16.37 11.02 16.61
C LEU A 242 15.29 10.69 17.67
N SER A 243 14.72 9.47 17.69
CA SER A 243 13.64 9.09 18.62
C SER A 243 14.07 8.19 19.80
N ASN A 244 15.32 7.73 19.86
CA ASN A 244 15.80 6.81 20.91
C ASN A 244 16.64 7.50 22.01
N ARG A 245 16.16 8.63 22.53
CA ARG A 245 16.59 9.14 23.85
C ARG A 245 15.39 9.50 24.71
N THR A 246 14.68 8.49 25.18
CA THR A 246 13.97 8.62 26.46
C THR A 246 15.01 8.65 27.57
N VAL A 247 15.33 9.87 27.98
CA VAL A 247 15.64 10.31 29.35
C VAL A 247 15.77 9.16 30.36
N LYS A 248 17.00 8.78 30.70
CA LYS A 248 17.26 8.21 32.03
C LYS A 248 16.99 9.32 33.03
N GLY A 249 15.81 9.30 33.62
CA GLY A 249 15.50 10.07 34.82
C GLY A 249 16.50 9.71 35.89
N THR A 250 17.29 10.70 36.29
CA THR A 250 18.07 10.75 37.51
C THR A 250 17.13 10.55 38.71
N GLY A 251 17.25 9.41 39.38
CA GLY A 251 16.81 9.25 40.77
C GLY A 251 17.98 9.62 41.66
N GLY A 252 17.95 10.83 42.21
CA GLY A 252 18.62 11.20 43.46
C GLY A 252 17.56 11.29 44.54
#